data_AF-A0A094E966-F1
#
_entry.id   AF-A0A094E966-F1
#
_cell.length_a   1.000
_cell.length_b   1.000
_cell.length_c   1.000
_cell.angle_alpha   90.00
_cell.angle_beta   90.00
_cell.angle_gamma   90.00
#
_symmetry.space_group_name_H-M   'P 1'
#
loop_
_entity.id
_entity.type
_entity.pdbx_description
1 polymer ?
#
loop_
_entity_poly.entity_id
_entity_poly.type
_entity_poly.pdbx_seq_one_letter_code
_entity_poly.pdbx_strand_id
1 'polypeptide(L)'
;MPPPVKKRTLLWDWTSVRDSIPLPVIPTNSPICACHNWNTWAPPDLPAHVPFRPMFRTVEQLQFPEFEYALSQPYPIMHFLNEPERADLTPERACELWFEKIVPLRQEKGTKIVGPAAANDHPGTVWLDTFMALVTARDSRERPDFLGLHYYGTIAAEAIGYLTDRHRKYPDLPVNISEIASISRDRRQVEKFSREIAEWADRTEWVVEYGFFGMMQECADEFVSPQAQLMDKKGQLTGLGRWVVGV
;
A
#
# COMPACT_ATOMS: atom_id res chain seq x y z
N MET A 1 -10.80 -27.36 3.47
CA MET A 1 -9.73 -26.38 3.78
C MET A 1 -10.37 -25.20 4.51
N PRO A 2 -9.74 -24.62 5.53
CA PRO A 2 -10.24 -23.38 6.12
C PRO A 2 -10.27 -22.26 5.07
N PRO A 3 -11.17 -21.26 5.21
CA PRO A 3 -11.17 -20.11 4.32
C PRO A 3 -9.81 -19.39 4.38
N PRO A 4 -9.34 -18.80 3.26
CA PRO A 4 -8.06 -18.10 3.26
C PRO A 4 -8.12 -16.88 4.18
N VAL A 5 -6.98 -16.56 4.79
CA VAL A 5 -6.79 -15.30 5.52
C VAL A 5 -6.94 -14.15 4.51
N LYS A 6 -7.86 -13.22 4.78
CA LYS A 6 -8.15 -12.09 3.89
C LYS A 6 -7.35 -10.86 4.32
N LYS A 7 -6.10 -10.76 3.86
CA LYS A 7 -5.20 -9.64 4.14
C LYS A 7 -4.52 -9.04 2.90
N ARG A 8 -4.81 -9.57 1.70
CA ARG A 8 -4.14 -9.09 0.47
C ARG A 8 -4.85 -7.87 -0.10
N THR A 9 -4.13 -6.78 -0.31
CA THR A 9 -4.64 -5.64 -1.05
C THR A 9 -4.29 -5.78 -2.53
N LEU A 10 -5.29 -5.70 -3.40
CA LEU A 10 -5.06 -5.63 -4.85
C LEU A 10 -4.51 -4.24 -5.19
N LEU A 11 -3.26 -4.16 -5.61
CA LEU A 11 -2.65 -2.93 -6.09
C LEU A 11 -2.95 -2.75 -7.58
N TRP A 12 -4.08 -2.14 -7.92
CA TRP A 12 -4.56 -2.00 -9.29
C TRP A 12 -4.14 -0.65 -9.88
N ASP A 13 -3.11 -0.66 -10.73
CA ASP A 13 -2.55 0.60 -11.23
C ASP A 13 -3.53 1.39 -12.12
N TRP A 14 -3.45 2.71 -12.05
CA TRP A 14 -4.31 3.63 -12.82
C TRP A 14 -4.12 3.50 -14.34
N THR A 15 -2.96 3.04 -14.81
CA THR A 15 -2.74 2.77 -16.25
C THR A 15 -3.69 1.69 -16.76
N SER A 16 -4.00 0.69 -15.94
CA SER A 16 -4.98 -0.36 -16.27
C SER A 16 -6.38 0.23 -16.44
N VAL A 17 -6.75 1.26 -15.67
CA VAL A 17 -8.02 1.97 -15.82
C VAL A 17 -8.02 2.83 -17.09
N ARG A 18 -6.93 3.58 -17.33
CA ARG A 18 -6.74 4.40 -18.54
C ARG A 18 -6.89 3.54 -19.80
N ASP A 19 -6.29 2.36 -19.80
CA ASP A 19 -6.23 1.45 -20.95
C ASP A 19 -7.45 0.51 -21.02
N SER A 20 -8.46 0.74 -20.16
CA SER A 20 -9.71 -0.03 -20.11
C SER A 20 -9.49 -1.54 -19.94
N ILE A 21 -8.46 -1.91 -19.17
CA ILE A 21 -8.19 -3.29 -18.80
C ILE A 21 -9.22 -3.70 -17.74
N PRO A 22 -9.98 -4.77 -17.97
CA PRO A 22 -10.97 -5.22 -17.00
C PRO A 22 -10.26 -5.71 -15.73
N LEU A 23 -10.83 -5.37 -14.56
CA LEU A 23 -10.41 -5.96 -13.29
C LEU A 23 -10.51 -7.50 -13.37
N PRO A 24 -9.58 -8.23 -12.74
CA PRO A 24 -9.72 -9.67 -12.62
C PRO A 24 -10.98 -10.01 -11.81
N VAL A 25 -11.57 -11.17 -12.06
CA VAL A 25 -12.62 -11.70 -11.20
C VAL A 25 -12.02 -11.92 -9.80
N ILE A 26 -12.65 -11.32 -8.78
CA ILE A 26 -12.25 -11.46 -7.37
C ILE A 26 -13.36 -12.25 -6.65
N PRO A 27 -13.24 -13.59 -6.53
CA PRO A 27 -14.21 -14.41 -5.82
C PRO A 27 -14.40 -13.98 -4.37
N THR A 28 -15.56 -14.26 -3.77
CA THR A 28 -15.83 -13.94 -2.36
C THR A 28 -14.90 -14.68 -1.40
N ASN A 29 -14.42 -15.86 -1.78
CA ASN A 29 -13.41 -16.66 -1.07
C ASN A 29 -11.96 -16.31 -1.45
N SER A 30 -11.71 -15.23 -2.20
CA SER A 30 -10.38 -14.71 -2.49
C SER A 30 -9.66 -14.24 -1.21
N PRO A 31 -8.32 -14.33 -1.12
CA PRO A 31 -7.54 -13.68 -0.06
C PRO A 31 -7.53 -12.13 -0.16
N ILE A 32 -8.07 -11.57 -1.26
CA ILE A 32 -8.17 -10.11 -1.43
C ILE A 32 -9.15 -9.52 -0.41
N CYS A 33 -8.68 -8.52 0.35
CA CYS A 33 -9.46 -7.80 1.36
C CYS A 33 -9.79 -6.36 0.97
N ALA A 34 -9.03 -5.78 0.04
CA ALA A 34 -9.23 -4.42 -0.44
C ALA A 34 -8.58 -4.20 -1.81
N CYS A 35 -8.86 -3.06 -2.44
CA CYS A 35 -8.20 -2.56 -3.65
C CYS A 35 -7.61 -1.17 -3.39
N HIS A 36 -6.44 -0.91 -3.95
CA HIS A 36 -5.71 0.36 -3.90
C HIS A 36 -5.14 0.68 -5.28
N ASN A 37 -5.15 1.95 -5.69
CA ASN A 37 -4.66 2.38 -7.02
C ASN A 37 -3.83 3.68 -6.98
N TRP A 38 -3.31 4.07 -5.81
CA TRP A 38 -2.58 5.33 -5.62
C TRP A 38 -3.36 6.61 -5.96
N ASN A 39 -4.68 6.56 -6.03
CA ASN A 39 -5.54 7.71 -6.33
C ASN A 39 -6.66 7.86 -5.31
N THR A 40 -7.31 9.02 -5.31
CA THR A 40 -8.48 9.31 -4.47
C THR A 40 -9.77 8.68 -4.99
N TRP A 41 -9.78 8.23 -6.25
CA TRP A 41 -10.93 7.64 -6.94
C TRP A 41 -10.80 6.13 -7.12
N ALA A 42 -11.92 5.41 -6.97
CA ALA A 42 -11.98 3.97 -7.14
C ALA A 42 -12.04 3.59 -8.63
N PRO A 43 -11.45 2.44 -9.04
CA PRO A 43 -11.68 1.90 -10.38
C PRO A 43 -13.19 1.74 -10.64
N PRO A 44 -13.70 2.15 -11.81
CA PRO A 44 -15.15 2.17 -12.07
C PRO A 44 -15.80 0.79 -11.99
N ASP A 45 -15.06 -0.25 -12.37
CA ASP A 45 -15.54 -1.64 -12.38
C ASP A 45 -15.22 -2.41 -11.08
N LEU A 46 -14.83 -1.72 -10.00
CA LEU A 46 -14.49 -2.37 -8.74
C LEU A 46 -15.72 -3.08 -8.14
N PRO A 47 -15.67 -4.40 -7.89
CA PRO A 47 -16.81 -5.10 -7.32
C PRO A 47 -17.20 -4.53 -5.95
N ALA A 48 -18.49 -4.35 -5.70
CA ALA A 48 -19.01 -3.73 -4.47
C ALA A 48 -18.58 -4.46 -3.17
N HIS A 49 -18.24 -5.76 -3.24
CA HIS A 49 -17.75 -6.52 -2.08
C HIS A 49 -16.26 -6.34 -1.81
N VAL A 50 -15.54 -5.58 -2.64
CA VAL A 50 -14.11 -5.27 -2.47
C VAL A 50 -13.99 -3.80 -2.04
N PRO A 51 -13.69 -3.54 -0.75
CA PRO A 51 -13.45 -2.18 -0.28
C PRO A 51 -12.31 -1.49 -1.02
N PHE A 52 -12.47 -0.20 -1.32
CA PHE A 52 -11.39 0.62 -1.88
C PHE A 52 -10.61 1.35 -0.77
N ARG A 53 -9.32 1.58 -1.02
CA ARG A 53 -8.38 2.33 -0.18
C ARG A 53 -7.85 3.52 -0.99
N PRO A 54 -8.51 4.69 -0.93
CA PRO A 54 -8.01 5.88 -1.62
C PRO A 54 -6.64 6.32 -1.08
N MET A 55 -5.91 7.08 -1.88
CA MET A 55 -4.64 7.68 -1.50
C MET A 55 -4.58 9.15 -1.87
N PHE A 56 -4.04 9.95 -0.97
CA PHE A 56 -3.42 11.23 -1.32
C PHE A 56 -1.93 10.96 -1.59
N ARG A 57 -1.60 10.46 -2.78
CA ARG A 57 -0.25 10.05 -3.21
C ARG A 57 0.74 11.21 -3.11
N THR A 58 0.32 12.40 -3.54
CA THR A 58 1.14 13.63 -3.57
C THR A 58 0.43 14.81 -2.91
N VAL A 59 1.14 15.92 -2.72
CA VAL A 59 0.58 17.15 -2.10
C VAL A 59 -0.52 17.76 -2.96
N GLU A 60 -0.45 17.61 -4.28
CA GLU A 60 -1.46 18.11 -5.22
C GLU A 60 -2.84 17.51 -4.93
N GLN A 61 -2.90 16.23 -4.56
CA GLN A 61 -4.16 15.55 -4.24
C GLN A 61 -4.75 15.95 -2.87
N LEU A 62 -4.04 16.76 -2.08
CA LEU A 62 -4.56 17.38 -0.85
C LEU A 62 -5.27 18.72 -1.13
N GLN A 63 -5.52 19.03 -2.41
CA GLN A 63 -6.23 20.23 -2.87
C GLN A 63 -7.51 19.84 -3.64
N PHE A 64 -8.32 20.85 -3.98
CA PHE A 64 -9.47 20.68 -4.87
C PHE A 64 -9.01 20.32 -6.30
N PRO A 65 -9.75 19.45 -7.03
CA PRO A 65 -10.98 18.75 -6.62
C PRO A 65 -10.78 17.43 -5.88
N GLU A 66 -9.58 16.84 -5.89
CA GLU A 66 -9.32 15.48 -5.44
C GLU A 66 -9.56 15.27 -3.95
N PHE A 67 -9.18 16.26 -3.12
CA PHE A 67 -9.36 16.20 -1.68
C PHE A 67 -10.84 16.23 -1.29
N GLU A 68 -11.62 17.13 -1.90
CA GLU A 68 -13.06 17.22 -1.67
C GLU A 68 -13.80 15.98 -2.18
N TYR A 69 -13.38 15.44 -3.33
CA TYR A 69 -13.91 14.18 -3.81
C TYR A 69 -13.67 13.06 -2.79
N ALA A 70 -12.45 12.88 -2.29
CA ALA A 70 -12.15 11.86 -1.28
C ALA A 70 -12.99 12.03 0.00
N LEU A 71 -13.16 13.28 0.46
CA LEU A 71 -14.00 13.63 1.61
C LEU A 71 -15.49 13.35 1.41
N SER A 72 -15.98 13.38 0.17
CA SER A 72 -17.38 13.09 -0.14
C SER A 72 -17.73 11.60 -0.06
N GLN A 73 -16.71 10.73 0.01
CA GLN A 73 -16.88 9.28 -0.02
C GLN A 73 -16.76 8.66 1.38
N PRO A 74 -17.53 7.62 1.70
CA PRO A 74 -17.53 6.99 3.02
C PRO A 74 -16.38 5.97 3.18
N TYR A 75 -15.17 6.30 2.73
CA TYR A 75 -14.04 5.36 2.79
C TYR A 75 -13.58 5.15 4.24
N PRO A 76 -13.50 3.90 4.73
CA PRO A 76 -13.16 3.63 6.13
C PRO A 76 -11.66 3.71 6.42
N ILE A 77 -10.82 3.55 5.39
CA ILE A 77 -9.36 3.63 5.47
C ILE A 77 -8.86 4.39 4.24
N MET A 78 -7.97 5.37 4.45
CA MET A 78 -7.27 6.09 3.38
C MET A 78 -5.76 6.06 3.62
N HIS A 79 -4.98 6.30 2.56
CA HIS A 79 -3.52 6.38 2.63
C HIS A 79 -3.05 7.82 2.43
N PHE A 80 -2.03 8.22 3.19
CA PHE A 80 -1.43 9.55 3.12
C PHE A 80 0.01 9.48 2.62
N LEU A 81 0.28 10.01 1.43
CA LEU A 81 1.58 10.18 0.78
C LEU A 81 2.34 8.90 0.41
N ASN A 82 2.83 8.86 -0.82
CA ASN A 82 3.61 7.76 -1.38
C ASN A 82 5.06 8.18 -1.59
N GLU A 83 6.00 7.52 -0.92
CA GLU A 83 7.44 7.82 -0.97
C GLU A 83 7.74 9.33 -0.98
N PRO A 84 7.23 10.09 0.01
CA PRO A 84 7.34 11.55 0.03
C PRO A 84 8.80 12.04 0.02
N GLU A 85 9.74 11.24 0.53
CA GLU A 85 11.17 11.51 0.48
C GLU A 85 11.74 11.51 -0.95
N ARG A 86 11.04 10.89 -1.91
CA ARG A 86 11.40 10.87 -3.34
C ARG A 86 10.64 11.91 -4.16
N ALA A 87 9.76 12.68 -3.53
CA ALA A 87 8.98 13.76 -4.13
C ALA A 87 9.38 15.14 -3.57
N ASP A 88 10.61 15.28 -3.06
CA ASP A 88 11.16 16.50 -2.46
C ASP A 88 10.30 17.10 -1.32
N LEU A 89 9.45 16.30 -0.69
CA LEU A 89 8.62 16.74 0.43
C LEU A 89 9.36 16.48 1.75
N THR A 90 9.57 17.52 2.56
CA THR A 90 10.22 17.33 3.87
C THR A 90 9.27 16.73 4.91
N PRO A 91 9.78 16.02 5.93
CA PRO A 91 8.96 15.52 7.04
C PRO A 91 8.21 16.64 7.79
N GLU A 92 8.82 17.82 7.91
CA GLU A 92 8.22 19.01 8.54
C GLU A 92 7.00 19.46 7.76
N ARG A 93 7.12 19.60 6.42
CA ARG A 93 6.00 20.02 5.60
C ARG A 93 4.90 18.96 5.57
N ALA A 94 5.25 17.68 5.54
CA ALA A 94 4.28 16.60 5.64
C ALA A 94 3.54 16.61 7.00
N CYS A 95 4.24 16.90 8.11
CA CYS A 95 3.63 17.06 9.43
C CYS A 95 2.69 18.27 9.48
N GLU A 96 3.05 19.40 8.87
CA GLU A 96 2.14 20.55 8.75
C GLU A 96 0.85 20.16 8.01
N LEU A 97 0.98 19.53 6.85
CA LEU A 97 -0.15 19.06 6.04
C LEU A 97 -1.00 18.02 6.78
N TRP A 98 -0.36 17.15 7.57
CA TRP A 98 -1.05 16.17 8.40
C TRP A 98 -2.03 16.84 9.36
N PHE A 99 -1.58 17.84 10.12
CA PHE A 99 -2.45 18.57 11.06
C PHE A 99 -3.41 19.54 10.37
N GLU A 100 -3.04 20.09 9.20
CA GLU A 100 -3.90 21.02 8.46
C GLU A 100 -5.06 20.31 7.77
N LYS A 101 -4.81 19.13 7.17
CA LYS A 101 -5.76 18.45 6.28
C LYS A 101 -6.23 17.11 6.83
N ILE A 102 -5.33 16.29 7.35
CA ILE A 102 -5.62 14.88 7.65
C ILE A 102 -6.25 14.69 9.03
N VAL A 103 -5.75 15.38 10.05
CA VAL A 103 -6.34 15.32 11.40
C VAL A 103 -7.81 15.78 11.40
N PRO A 104 -8.19 16.92 10.80
CA PRO A 104 -9.60 17.30 10.71
C PRO A 104 -10.45 16.27 9.96
N LEU A 105 -9.93 15.74 8.84
CA LEU A 105 -10.59 14.71 8.05
C LEU A 105 -10.87 13.45 8.87
N ARG A 106 -9.90 12.97 9.66
CA ARG A 106 -10.07 11.82 10.56
C ARG A 106 -11.15 12.07 11.61
N GLN A 107 -11.11 13.24 12.24
CA GLN A 107 -12.04 13.60 13.32
C GLN A 107 -13.48 13.77 12.81
N GLU A 108 -13.67 14.36 11.62
CA GLU A 108 -15.00 14.59 11.04
C GLU A 108 -15.63 13.31 10.48
N LYS A 109 -14.84 12.48 9.79
CA LYS A 109 -15.36 11.31 9.06
C LYS A 109 -15.23 10.00 9.82
N GLY A 110 -14.40 9.95 10.85
CA GLY A 110 -14.02 8.71 11.54
C GLY A 110 -13.24 7.73 10.65
N THR A 111 -12.67 8.20 9.54
CA THR A 111 -11.84 7.38 8.66
C THR A 111 -10.47 7.15 9.31
N LYS A 112 -9.91 5.96 9.12
CA LYS A 112 -8.56 5.63 9.60
C LYS A 112 -7.53 5.93 8.52
N ILE A 113 -6.34 6.34 8.92
CA ILE A 113 -5.28 6.73 7.99
C ILE A 113 -4.07 5.83 8.12
N VAL A 114 -3.68 5.24 7.00
CA VAL A 114 -2.33 4.72 6.80
C VAL A 114 -1.40 5.91 6.62
N GLY A 115 -0.39 6.01 7.48
CA GLY A 115 0.61 7.07 7.40
C GLY A 115 1.44 7.04 6.10
N PRO A 116 2.39 7.97 5.95
CA PRO A 116 3.29 8.00 4.80
C PRO A 116 4.06 6.70 4.68
N ALA A 117 4.10 6.16 3.48
CA ALA A 117 4.85 4.97 3.14
C ALA A 117 6.10 5.38 2.36
N ALA A 118 7.22 5.50 3.08
CA ALA A 118 8.53 5.77 2.51
C ALA A 118 9.20 4.47 2.04
N ALA A 119 10.22 4.60 1.19
CA ALA A 119 11.02 3.47 0.74
C ALA A 119 11.78 2.77 1.89
N ASN A 120 12.13 1.50 1.69
CA ASN A 120 12.89 0.71 2.68
C ASN A 120 14.41 0.98 2.70
N ASP A 121 14.85 2.09 2.12
CA ASP A 121 16.24 2.55 2.15
C ASP A 121 16.51 3.49 3.34
N HIS A 122 17.77 3.94 3.48
CA HIS A 122 18.17 4.81 4.58
C HIS A 122 17.46 6.18 4.54
N PRO A 123 17.41 6.90 3.41
CA PRO A 123 16.62 8.14 3.30
C PRO A 123 15.16 7.96 3.69
N GLY A 124 14.48 6.93 3.18
CA GLY A 124 13.07 6.67 3.51
C GLY A 124 12.87 6.36 4.99
N THR A 125 13.77 5.57 5.59
CA THR A 125 13.74 5.26 7.03
C THR A 125 13.91 6.52 7.88
N VAL A 126 14.89 7.38 7.55
CA VAL A 126 15.13 8.64 8.27
C VAL A 126 13.93 9.58 8.13
N TRP A 127 13.37 9.68 6.93
CA TRP A 127 12.22 10.53 6.64
C TRP A 127 11.01 10.11 7.48
N LEU A 128 10.66 8.82 7.46
CA LEU A 128 9.51 8.28 8.18
C LEU A 128 9.68 8.44 9.69
N ASP A 129 10.87 8.17 10.21
CA ASP A 129 11.16 8.35 11.63
C ASP A 129 11.03 9.81 12.08
N THR A 130 11.48 10.74 11.25
CA THR A 130 11.38 12.18 11.50
C THR A 130 9.93 12.63 11.48
N PHE A 131 9.14 12.21 10.48
CA PHE A 131 7.71 12.52 10.41
C PHE A 131 6.97 12.01 11.66
N MET A 132 7.18 10.75 12.03
CA MET A 132 6.56 10.15 13.20
C MET A 132 6.94 10.87 14.50
N ALA A 133 8.20 11.28 14.64
CA ALA A 133 8.67 12.06 15.78
C ALA A 133 8.02 13.44 15.85
N LEU A 134 7.91 14.15 14.72
CA LEU A 134 7.28 15.47 14.65
C LEU A 134 5.78 15.42 14.98
N VAL A 135 5.06 14.44 14.44
CA VAL A 135 3.63 14.26 14.77
C VAL A 135 3.47 13.96 16.25
N THR A 136 4.30 13.06 16.81
CA THR A 136 4.25 12.70 18.24
C THR A 136 4.56 13.88 19.15
N ALA A 137 5.56 14.69 18.79
CA ALA A 137 5.96 15.88 19.55
C ALA A 137 4.87 16.97 19.54
N ARG A 138 4.10 17.06 18.45
CA ARG A 138 3.00 18.01 18.32
C ARG A 138 1.73 17.54 19.05
N ASP A 139 1.30 16.30 18.81
CA ASP A 139 0.28 15.63 19.60
C ASP A 139 0.37 14.10 19.42
N SER A 140 0.81 13.40 20.46
CA SER A 140 0.96 11.93 20.46
C SER A 140 -0.30 11.13 20.12
N ARG A 141 -1.49 11.73 20.30
CA ARG A 141 -2.80 11.11 19.98
C ARG A 141 -3.12 11.20 18.49
N GLU A 142 -2.48 12.11 17.78
CA GLU A 142 -2.74 12.38 16.36
C GLU A 142 -1.79 11.63 15.43
N ARG A 143 -1.08 10.62 15.92
CA ARG A 143 -0.34 9.67 15.07
C ARG A 143 -1.28 8.96 14.08
N PRO A 144 -0.76 8.47 12.94
CA PRO A 144 -1.52 7.63 12.01
C PRO A 144 -2.13 6.41 12.69
N ASP A 145 -3.23 5.90 12.15
CA ASP A 145 -3.89 4.67 12.65
C ASP A 145 -3.12 3.41 12.26
N PHE A 146 -2.39 3.46 11.14
CA PHE A 146 -1.54 2.37 10.66
C PHE A 146 -0.17 2.88 10.23
N LEU A 147 0.85 2.08 10.48
CA LEU A 147 2.19 2.30 9.95
C LEU A 147 2.24 1.80 8.50
N GLY A 148 2.33 2.73 7.53
CA GLY A 148 2.51 2.43 6.11
C GLY A 148 3.97 2.10 5.81
N LEU A 149 4.22 0.99 5.11
CA LEU A 149 5.58 0.56 4.76
C LEU A 149 5.64 0.03 3.32
N HIS A 150 6.70 0.40 2.61
CA HIS A 150 7.10 -0.25 1.37
C HIS A 150 8.28 -1.20 1.62
N TYR A 151 8.40 -2.24 0.79
CA TYR A 151 9.61 -3.05 0.75
C TYR A 151 9.87 -3.65 -0.63
N TYR A 152 11.05 -3.38 -1.16
CA TYR A 152 11.56 -4.03 -2.37
C TYR A 152 12.93 -4.65 -2.09
N GLY A 153 13.10 -5.93 -2.43
CA GLY A 153 14.32 -6.67 -2.16
C GLY A 153 14.33 -8.06 -2.79
N THR A 154 15.35 -8.87 -2.52
CA THR A 154 15.49 -10.21 -3.10
C THR A 154 15.30 -11.34 -2.08
N ILE A 155 15.38 -11.04 -0.79
CA ILE A 155 15.39 -12.03 0.30
C ILE A 155 14.23 -11.76 1.25
N ALA A 156 13.30 -12.71 1.39
CA ALA A 156 12.12 -12.54 2.24
C ALA A 156 12.48 -12.39 3.72
N ALA A 157 13.53 -13.06 4.19
CA ALA A 157 14.00 -12.91 5.57
C ALA A 157 14.45 -11.48 5.91
N GLU A 158 15.04 -10.75 4.95
CA GLU A 158 15.42 -9.34 5.13
C GLU A 158 14.19 -8.43 5.16
N ALA A 159 13.19 -8.72 4.32
CA ALA A 159 11.91 -8.02 4.36
C ALA A 159 11.20 -8.19 5.70
N ILE A 160 11.11 -9.43 6.18
CA ILE A 160 10.51 -9.76 7.47
C ILE A 160 11.27 -9.07 8.61
N GLY A 161 12.60 -9.08 8.55
CA GLY A 161 13.46 -8.36 9.51
C GLY A 161 13.14 -6.86 9.54
N TYR A 162 13.16 -6.20 8.38
CA TYR A 162 12.81 -4.78 8.26
C TYR A 162 11.42 -4.49 8.83
N LEU A 163 10.38 -5.20 8.37
CA LEU A 163 9.01 -4.99 8.80
C LEU A 163 8.84 -5.18 10.31
N THR A 164 9.50 -6.21 10.87
CA THR A 164 9.48 -6.48 12.31
C THR A 164 10.18 -5.38 13.09
N ASP A 165 11.32 -4.87 12.61
CA ASP A 165 12.05 -3.80 13.27
C ASP A 165 11.29 -2.47 13.23
N ARG A 166 10.60 -2.18 12.12
CA ARG A 166 9.69 -1.03 12.02
C ARG A 166 8.54 -1.14 13.03
N HIS A 167 7.89 -2.30 13.14
CA HIS A 167 6.83 -2.50 14.13
C HIS A 167 7.37 -2.43 15.57
N ARG A 168 8.54 -3.00 15.87
CA ARG A 168 9.17 -2.88 17.20
C ARG A 168 9.40 -1.43 17.62
N LYS A 169 9.73 -0.55 16.66
CA LYS A 169 9.90 0.89 16.91
C LYS A 169 8.59 1.62 17.18
N TYR A 170 7.48 1.16 16.58
CA TYR A 170 6.13 1.71 16.75
C TYR A 170 5.14 0.58 17.13
N PRO A 171 5.30 -0.02 18.34
CA PRO A 171 4.66 -1.29 18.69
C PRO A 171 3.14 -1.20 18.85
N ASP A 172 2.61 0.00 19.00
CA ASP A 172 1.18 0.26 19.15
C ASP A 172 0.46 0.51 17.82
N LEU A 173 1.20 0.60 16.70
CA LEU A 173 0.63 0.77 15.37
C LEU A 173 0.60 -0.56 14.60
N PRO A 174 -0.58 -1.03 14.18
CA PRO A 174 -0.67 -2.09 13.20
C PRO A 174 -0.05 -1.65 11.86
N VAL A 175 0.51 -2.59 11.12
CA VAL A 175 1.27 -2.35 9.89
C VAL A 175 0.40 -2.62 8.66
N ASN A 176 0.39 -1.65 7.74
CA ASN A 176 -0.10 -1.80 6.38
C ASN A 176 1.12 -1.82 5.44
N ILE A 177 1.36 -2.94 4.77
CA ILE A 177 2.45 -3.08 3.80
C ILE A 177 1.88 -2.66 2.44
N SER A 178 1.85 -1.35 2.19
CA SER A 178 1.16 -0.79 1.02
C SER A 178 1.79 -1.20 -0.30
N GLU A 179 3.09 -1.52 -0.31
CA GLU A 179 3.77 -2.11 -1.46
C GLU A 179 4.84 -3.11 -1.02
N ILE A 180 4.85 -4.30 -1.63
CA ILE A 180 5.94 -5.25 -1.49
C ILE A 180 6.16 -6.06 -2.78
N ALA A 181 7.41 -6.19 -3.23
CA ALA A 181 7.74 -7.10 -4.33
C ALA A 181 9.19 -7.58 -4.30
N SER A 182 9.43 -8.73 -4.93
CA SER A 182 10.79 -9.18 -5.20
C SER A 182 11.36 -8.45 -6.41
N ILE A 183 12.57 -7.94 -6.29
CA ILE A 183 13.33 -7.34 -7.42
C ILE A 183 14.26 -8.35 -8.11
N SER A 184 14.21 -9.64 -7.72
CA SER A 184 15.01 -10.68 -8.36
C SER A 184 14.61 -10.86 -9.81
N ARG A 185 15.61 -11.01 -10.69
CA ARG A 185 15.40 -11.32 -12.12
C ARG A 185 15.20 -12.82 -12.38
N ASP A 186 15.26 -13.65 -11.34
CA ASP A 186 14.96 -15.07 -11.40
C ASP A 186 13.51 -15.33 -10.94
N ARG A 187 12.71 -15.95 -11.82
CA ARG A 187 11.29 -16.23 -11.55
C ARG A 187 11.06 -17.10 -10.32
N ARG A 188 11.92 -18.09 -10.07
CA ARG A 188 11.77 -18.99 -8.91
C ARG A 188 12.04 -18.25 -7.61
N GLN A 189 13.00 -17.33 -7.61
CA GLN A 189 13.27 -16.49 -6.45
C GLN A 189 12.13 -15.52 -6.16
N VAL A 190 11.53 -14.92 -7.20
CA VAL A 190 10.33 -14.07 -7.05
C VAL A 190 9.18 -14.86 -6.44
N GLU A 191 8.85 -16.03 -7.02
CA GLU A 191 7.76 -16.86 -6.50
C GLU A 191 8.01 -17.32 -5.06
N LYS A 192 9.26 -17.68 -4.73
CA LYS A 192 9.65 -18.04 -3.36
C LYS A 192 9.46 -16.86 -2.40
N PHE A 193 10.00 -15.70 -2.74
CA PHE A 193 9.87 -14.48 -1.94
C PHE A 193 8.40 -14.17 -1.66
N SER A 194 7.56 -14.09 -2.70
CA SER A 194 6.15 -13.71 -2.54
C SER A 194 5.40 -14.70 -1.64
N ARG A 195 5.65 -16.01 -1.78
CA ARG A 195 5.00 -17.03 -0.94
C ARG A 195 5.44 -16.96 0.52
N GLU A 196 6.74 -16.78 0.78
CA GLU A 196 7.28 -16.64 2.14
C GLU A 196 6.73 -15.39 2.85
N ILE A 197 6.64 -14.26 2.13
CA ILE A 197 6.02 -13.03 2.65
C ILE A 197 4.55 -13.23 2.97
N ALA A 198 3.78 -13.82 2.05
CA ALA A 198 2.35 -14.05 2.26
C ALA A 198 2.09 -14.98 3.45
N GLU A 199 2.83 -16.10 3.56
CA GLU A 199 2.70 -17.02 4.69
C GLU A 199 3.02 -16.34 6.03
N TRP A 200 4.07 -15.53 6.08
CA TRP A 200 4.44 -14.80 7.27
C TRP A 200 3.40 -13.72 7.62
N ALA A 201 2.96 -12.91 6.65
CA ALA A 201 2.02 -11.82 6.88
C ALA A 201 0.63 -12.34 7.30
N ASP A 202 0.18 -13.46 6.72
CA ASP A 202 -1.09 -14.10 7.09
C ASP A 202 -1.09 -14.57 8.55
N ARG A 203 0.07 -15.03 9.06
CA ARG A 203 0.24 -15.48 10.47
C ARG A 203 0.60 -14.38 11.45
N THR A 204 0.93 -13.18 10.97
CA THR A 204 1.40 -12.07 11.81
C THR A 204 0.24 -11.14 12.15
N GLU A 205 -0.18 -11.12 13.42
CA GLU A 205 -1.39 -10.41 13.87
C GLU A 205 -1.34 -8.89 13.61
N TRP A 206 -0.19 -8.27 13.84
CA TRP A 206 -0.02 -6.82 13.66
C TRP A 206 0.08 -6.37 12.21
N VAL A 207 0.18 -7.28 11.23
CA VAL A 207 0.05 -6.96 9.81
C VAL A 207 -1.43 -6.98 9.43
N VAL A 208 -2.01 -5.84 9.09
CA VAL A 208 -3.45 -5.74 8.79
C VAL A 208 -3.77 -6.00 7.32
N GLU A 209 -2.95 -5.47 6.42
CA GLU A 209 -3.09 -5.59 4.97
C GLU A 209 -1.69 -5.57 4.32
N TYR A 210 -1.54 -6.25 3.18
CA TYR A 210 -0.33 -6.23 2.38
C TYR A 210 -0.60 -6.32 0.87
N GLY A 211 0.08 -5.53 0.05
CA GLY A 211 -0.12 -5.47 -1.40
C GLY A 211 1.12 -5.88 -2.20
N PHE A 212 1.00 -6.91 -3.06
CA PHE A 212 2.07 -7.25 -3.99
C PHE A 212 2.05 -6.31 -5.20
N PHE A 213 3.18 -5.64 -5.48
CA PHE A 213 3.32 -4.74 -6.62
C PHE A 213 3.47 -5.52 -7.94
N GLY A 214 2.98 -4.93 -9.05
CA GLY A 214 3.17 -5.47 -10.41
C GLY A 214 1.89 -5.81 -11.18
N MET A 215 0.70 -5.40 -10.70
CA MET A 215 -0.57 -5.60 -11.43
C MET A 215 -0.83 -4.46 -12.43
N MET A 216 0.00 -4.42 -13.48
CA MET A 216 -0.02 -3.43 -14.56
C MET A 216 0.56 -4.06 -15.84
N GLN A 217 0.25 -3.55 -17.03
CA GLN A 217 0.65 -4.20 -18.30
C GLN A 217 2.15 -4.12 -18.58
N GLU A 218 2.80 -3.06 -18.12
CA GLU A 218 4.21 -2.76 -18.34
C GLU A 218 4.91 -2.61 -16.99
N CYS A 219 6.20 -2.98 -16.91
CA CYS A 219 6.97 -2.71 -15.70
C CYS A 219 7.00 -1.21 -15.42
N ALA A 220 6.77 -0.82 -14.16
CA ALA A 220 6.73 0.58 -13.75
C ALA A 220 8.05 1.32 -14.06
N ASP A 221 9.18 0.63 -13.88
CA ASP A 221 10.52 1.14 -14.11
C ASP A 221 11.52 -0.02 -14.29
N GLU A 222 12.82 0.31 -14.39
CA GLU A 222 13.89 -0.69 -14.48
C GLU A 222 14.23 -1.33 -13.11
N PHE A 223 13.83 -0.72 -12.00
CA PHE A 223 14.12 -1.21 -10.65
C PHE A 223 13.28 -2.44 -10.29
N VAL A 224 11.99 -2.42 -10.62
CA VAL A 224 11.10 -3.57 -10.42
C VAL A 224 11.41 -4.70 -11.41
N SER A 225 11.15 -5.95 -10.99
CA SER A 225 11.46 -7.12 -11.81
C SER A 225 10.35 -7.44 -12.82
N PRO A 226 10.68 -7.64 -14.11
CA PRO A 226 9.74 -8.25 -15.06
C PRO A 226 9.22 -9.62 -14.63
N GLN A 227 9.97 -10.35 -13.81
CA GLN A 227 9.53 -11.65 -13.28
C GLN A 227 8.51 -11.51 -12.14
N ALA A 228 8.39 -10.33 -11.53
CA ALA A 228 7.42 -10.01 -10.49
C ALA A 228 6.09 -9.45 -11.05
N GLN A 229 5.99 -9.27 -12.37
CA GLN A 229 4.75 -8.84 -13.01
C GLN A 229 3.59 -9.82 -12.71
N LEU A 230 2.49 -9.25 -12.24
CA LEU A 230 1.25 -9.97 -11.94
C LEU A 230 0.30 -9.98 -13.16
N MET A 231 0.56 -9.13 -14.14
CA MET A 231 -0.18 -9.02 -15.38
C MET A 231 0.76 -8.95 -16.60
N ASP A 232 0.33 -9.56 -17.71
CA ASP A 232 1.04 -9.48 -18.98
C ASP A 232 0.62 -8.24 -19.79
N LYS A 233 1.32 -7.99 -20.90
CA LYS A 233 1.07 -6.83 -21.77
C LYS A 233 -0.34 -6.80 -22.38
N LYS A 234 -1.06 -7.92 -22.39
CA LYS A 234 -2.45 -8.03 -22.90
C LYS A 234 -3.49 -7.85 -21.80
N GLY A 235 -3.07 -7.55 -20.57
CA GLY A 235 -3.97 -7.42 -19.43
C GLY A 235 -4.38 -8.76 -18.81
N GLN A 236 -3.69 -9.87 -19.15
CA GLN A 236 -4.00 -11.18 -18.57
C GLN A 236 -3.13 -11.44 -17.34
N LEU A 237 -3.72 -12.03 -16.29
CA LEU A 237 -2.98 -12.42 -15.10
C LEU A 237 -1.86 -13.42 -15.45
N THR A 238 -0.67 -13.19 -14.89
CA THR A 238 0.40 -14.18 -14.88
C THR A 238 0.09 -15.31 -13.89
N GLY A 239 0.93 -16.35 -13.84
CA GLY A 239 0.80 -17.40 -12.82
C GLY A 239 0.89 -16.85 -11.39
N LEU A 240 1.78 -15.87 -11.17
CA LEU A 240 1.91 -15.19 -9.89
C LEU A 240 0.69 -14.30 -9.61
N GLY A 241 0.20 -13.55 -10.62
CA GLY A 241 -1.02 -12.73 -10.48
C GLY A 241 -2.26 -13.54 -10.11
N ARG A 242 -2.47 -14.68 -10.76
CA ARG A 242 -3.53 -15.65 -10.40
C ARG A 242 -3.41 -16.10 -8.95
N TRP A 243 -2.21 -16.46 -8.50
CA TRP A 243 -1.97 -16.82 -7.10
C TRP A 243 -2.21 -15.67 -6.12
N VAL A 244 -1.83 -14.44 -6.45
CA VAL A 244 -2.09 -13.25 -5.62
C VAL A 244 -3.59 -13.06 -5.42
N VAL A 245 -4.36 -13.09 -6.51
CA VAL A 245 -5.83 -12.94 -6.51
C VAL A 245 -6.54 -14.15 -5.93
N GLY A 246 -5.92 -15.34 -5.95
CA GLY A 246 -6.49 -16.59 -5.45
C GLY A 246 -7.46 -17.26 -6.43
N VAL A 247 -7.15 -17.21 -7.74
CA VAL A 247 -7.92 -17.81 -8.84
C VAL A 247 -7.10 -18.77 -9.69
#